data_AF-A0A9E2FJA4-F1
#
_entry.id   AF-A0A9E2FJA4-F1
#
_cell.length_a   1.000
_cell.length_b   1.000
_cell.length_c   1.000
_cell.angle_alpha   90.00
_cell.angle_beta   90.00
_cell.angle_gamma   90.00
#
_symmetry.space_group_name_H-M   'P 1'
#
loop_
_entity.id
_entity.type
_entity.pdbx_description
1 polymer ?
#
loop_
_entity_poly.entity_id
_entity_poly.type
_entity_poly.pdbx_seq_one_letter_code
_entity_poly.pdbx_strand_id
1 'polypeptide(L)'
;MGASSDDTFEWGLRSSARAEARGSGVKPDIYLFLTGSIEYPYSQTTFAAAQAGVTWQPIRIERQTADGSWETIVADAGAPGGMGRTIAIELTGELPVLGGRLRITTNLEIYYDRLFIAADRGTNGLAITSVPMASADARRLGFPMEYSPDGR
;
A
#
# COMPACT_ATOMS: atom_id res chain seq x y z
N MET A 1 -4.49 24.79 8.44
CA MET A 1 -3.05 24.56 8.56
C MET A 1 -2.85 23.07 8.35
N GLY A 2 -2.69 22.65 7.09
CA GLY A 2 -2.67 21.23 6.73
C GLY A 2 -1.29 20.64 6.97
N ALA A 3 -1.19 19.67 7.86
CA ALA A 3 -0.01 18.83 7.96
C ALA A 3 -0.04 17.85 6.78
N SER A 4 0.71 18.16 5.73
CA SER A 4 1.12 17.15 4.75
C SER A 4 2.25 16.37 5.41
N SER A 5 2.11 15.06 5.58
CA SER A 5 3.26 14.20 5.89
C SER A 5 4.10 14.08 4.62
N ASP A 6 5.38 14.47 4.69
CA ASP A 6 6.36 14.29 3.62
C ASP A 6 7.31 13.15 4.03
N ASP A 7 6.87 11.92 3.77
CA ASP A 7 7.66 10.73 4.07
C ASP A 7 8.51 10.35 2.84
N THR A 8 9.80 10.62 2.94
CA THR A 8 10.80 10.28 1.92
C THR A 8 11.54 9.00 2.33
N PHE A 9 11.59 8.00 1.44
CA PHE A 9 12.31 6.75 1.69
C PHE A 9 13.35 6.47 0.59
N GLU A 10 14.57 6.14 0.99
CA GLU A 10 15.60 5.60 0.10
C GLU A 10 15.38 4.09 -0.09
N TRP A 11 15.37 3.62 -1.34
CA TRP A 11 15.42 2.18 -1.63
C TRP A 11 16.72 1.82 -2.36
N GLY A 12 17.35 0.74 -1.91
CA GLY A 12 18.47 0.10 -2.59
C GLY A 12 18.34 -1.41 -2.51
N LEU A 13 18.47 -2.09 -3.65
CA LEU A 13 18.59 -3.55 -3.71
C LEU A 13 19.81 -3.99 -2.87
N ARG A 14 19.57 -4.57 -1.69
CA ARG A 14 20.60 -5.41 -1.05
C ARG A 14 20.75 -6.66 -1.91
N SER A 15 21.73 -6.62 -2.81
CA SER A 15 22.11 -7.72 -3.69
C SER A 15 22.60 -8.91 -2.86
N SER A 16 21.70 -9.86 -2.62
CA SER A 16 22.05 -11.19 -2.13
C SER A 16 21.33 -12.27 -2.93
N ALA A 17 21.26 -12.12 -4.25
CA ALA A 17 21.07 -13.23 -5.17
C ALA A 17 21.26 -12.73 -6.60
N ARG A 18 22.47 -12.93 -7.14
CA ARG A 18 22.68 -12.87 -8.58
C ARG A 18 22.09 -14.16 -9.16
N ALA A 19 20.77 -14.21 -9.31
CA ALA A 19 20.10 -15.25 -10.08
C ALA A 19 20.10 -14.81 -11.56
N GLU A 20 20.71 -15.63 -12.41
CA GLU A 20 20.82 -15.44 -13.86
C GLU A 20 19.47 -15.03 -14.47
N ALA A 21 19.41 -13.77 -14.91
CA ALA A 21 18.36 -13.32 -15.81
C ALA A 21 18.57 -13.95 -17.18
N ARG A 22 17.92 -15.09 -17.44
CA ARG A 22 17.60 -15.48 -18.82
C ARG A 22 16.49 -14.53 -19.30
N GLY A 23 16.89 -13.53 -20.08
CA GLY A 23 16.02 -12.47 -20.56
C GLY A 23 14.96 -13.00 -21.54
N SER A 24 13.70 -13.06 -21.10
CA SER A 24 12.60 -12.69 -21.97
C SER A 24 12.61 -11.16 -22.05
N GLY A 25 12.48 -10.57 -23.24
CA GLY A 25 12.50 -9.10 -23.41
C GLY A 25 11.33 -8.35 -22.77
N VAL A 26 10.63 -8.96 -21.80
CA VAL A 26 9.47 -8.42 -21.10
C VAL A 26 9.95 -7.87 -19.76
N LYS A 27 9.75 -6.58 -19.50
CA LYS A 27 10.00 -5.99 -18.18
C LYS A 27 9.05 -6.68 -17.18
N PRO A 28 9.54 -7.15 -16.01
CA PRO A 28 8.66 -7.73 -15.00
C PRO A 28 7.74 -6.64 -14.44
N ASP A 29 6.50 -7.02 -14.09
CA ASP A 29 5.58 -6.12 -13.41
C ASP A 29 6.14 -5.79 -12.03
N ILE A 30 6.15 -4.50 -11.67
CA ILE A 30 6.76 -4.03 -10.42
C ILE A 30 5.66 -3.46 -9.54
N TYR A 31 5.66 -3.83 -8.27
CA TYR A 31 4.69 -3.34 -7.30
C TYR A 31 5.40 -2.80 -6.05
N LEU A 32 4.91 -1.66 -5.55
CA LEU A 32 5.16 -1.20 -4.19
C LEU A 32 4.07 -1.77 -3.28
N PHE A 33 4.49 -2.55 -2.29
CA PHE A 33 3.64 -3.04 -1.22
C PHE A 33 3.79 -2.13 -0.01
N LEU A 34 2.65 -1.72 0.53
CA LEU A 34 2.55 -0.84 1.68
C LEU A 34 1.61 -1.47 2.69
N THR A 35 2.12 -1.75 3.88
CA THR A 35 1.35 -2.21 5.04
C THR A 35 1.22 -1.08 6.04
N GLY A 36 0.00 -0.80 6.47
CA GLY A 36 -0.24 0.22 7.49
C GLY A 36 -1.69 0.27 7.94
N SER A 37 -1.98 1.29 8.74
CA SER A 37 -3.31 1.60 9.24
C SER A 37 -3.64 3.06 8.99
N ILE A 38 -4.87 3.34 8.57
CA ILE A 38 -5.40 4.70 8.51
C ILE A 38 -6.11 5.03 9.82
N GLU A 39 -5.83 6.21 10.37
CA GLU A 39 -6.71 6.84 11.37
C GLU A 39 -7.76 7.66 10.63
N TYR A 40 -9.04 7.36 10.88
CA TYR A 40 -10.12 8.02 10.17
C TYR A 40 -10.42 9.36 10.82
N PRO A 41 -10.53 10.45 10.04
CA PRO A 41 -10.85 11.75 10.60
C PRO A 41 -12.26 11.73 11.20
N TYR A 42 -12.39 12.23 12.44
CA TYR A 42 -13.68 12.44 13.08
C TYR A 42 -14.56 13.43 12.30
N SER A 43 -15.87 13.33 12.49
CA SER A 43 -16.87 14.18 11.79
C SER A 43 -16.61 15.68 11.91
N GLN A 44 -16.09 16.13 13.05
CA GLN A 44 -15.70 17.52 13.27
C GLN A 44 -14.50 17.94 12.39
N THR A 45 -13.51 17.07 12.24
CA THR A 45 -12.34 17.29 11.38
C THR A 45 -12.74 17.32 9.91
N THR A 46 -13.58 16.37 9.47
CA THR A 46 -14.07 16.35 8.08
C THR A 46 -14.96 17.56 7.77
N PHE A 47 -15.80 17.99 8.71
CA PHE A 47 -16.60 19.21 8.57
C PHE A 47 -15.73 20.47 8.46
N ALA A 48 -14.74 20.63 9.34
CA ALA A 48 -13.81 21.76 9.28
C ALA A 48 -12.99 21.78 7.98
N ALA A 49 -12.51 20.61 7.52
CA ALA A 49 -11.81 20.47 6.25
C ALA A 49 -12.69 20.92 5.07
N ALA A 50 -13.97 20.51 5.05
CA ALA A 50 -14.92 20.93 4.03
C ALA A 50 -15.15 22.46 4.05
N GLN A 51 -15.32 23.07 5.23
CA GLN A 51 -15.44 24.53 5.37
C GLN A 51 -14.20 25.28 4.89
N ALA A 52 -13.02 24.67 5.02
CA ALA A 52 -11.75 25.21 4.54
C ALA A 52 -11.48 24.89 3.05
N GLY A 53 -12.38 24.18 2.36
CA GLY A 53 -12.17 23.75 0.97
C GLY A 53 -11.06 22.71 0.79
N VAL A 54 -10.65 22.03 1.87
CA VAL A 54 -9.64 20.97 1.83
C VAL A 54 -10.32 19.66 1.44
N THR A 55 -9.90 19.09 0.32
CA THR A 55 -10.39 17.79 -0.15
C THR A 55 -9.49 16.66 0.34
N TRP A 56 -10.03 15.44 0.26
CA TRP A 56 -9.27 14.21 0.44
C TRP A 56 -8.09 14.15 -0.54
N GLN A 57 -6.87 13.90 -0.04
CA GLN A 57 -5.69 13.64 -0.85
C GLN A 57 -5.24 12.20 -0.59
N PRO A 58 -5.57 11.26 -1.49
CA PRO A 58 -5.16 9.87 -1.34
C PRO A 58 -3.64 9.75 -1.40
N ILE A 59 -3.12 8.57 -1.12
CA ILE A 59 -1.70 8.27 -1.31
C ILE A 59 -1.34 8.59 -2.77
N ARG A 60 -0.44 9.54 -2.96
CA ARG A 60 0.21 9.84 -4.23
C ARG A 60 1.67 9.40 -4.17
N ILE A 61 2.12 8.72 -5.22
CA ILE A 61 3.51 8.28 -5.37
C ILE A 61 4.22 9.18 -6.37
N GLU A 62 5.35 9.71 -5.94
CA GLU A 62 6.24 10.52 -6.75
C GLU A 62 7.59 9.85 -6.89
N ARG A 63 8.22 10.00 -8.05
CA ARG A 63 9.58 9.57 -8.34
C ARG A 63 10.47 10.79 -8.44
N GLN A 64 11.67 10.71 -7.86
CA GLN A 64 12.69 11.72 -8.10
C GLN A 64 13.32 11.52 -9.49
N THR A 65 13.31 12.57 -10.31
CA THR A 65 13.95 12.62 -11.62
C THR A 65 15.47 12.85 -11.48
N ALA A 66 16.21 12.69 -12.58
CA ALA A 66 17.66 12.86 -12.59
C ALA A 66 18.14 14.28 -12.25
N ASP A 67 17.31 15.30 -12.48
CA ASP A 67 17.57 16.69 -12.11
C ASP A 67 17.18 17.02 -10.65
N GLY A 68 16.69 16.03 -9.90
CA GLY A 68 16.29 16.16 -8.50
C GLY A 68 14.86 16.66 -8.28
N SER A 69 14.11 16.98 -9.34
CA SER A 69 12.69 17.30 -9.24
C SER A 69 11.84 16.05 -8.98
N TRP A 70 10.56 16.25 -8.68
CA TRP A 70 9.64 15.17 -8.34
C TRP A 70 8.51 15.10 -9.33
N GLU A 71 8.32 13.91 -9.88
CA GLU A 71 7.30 13.61 -10.88
C GLU A 71 6.28 12.65 -10.28
N THR A 72 4.99 12.98 -10.39
CA THR A 72 3.92 12.08 -9.98
C THR A 72 3.82 10.90 -10.94
N ILE A 73 4.00 9.68 -10.42
CA ILE A 73 3.87 8.43 -11.18
C ILE A 73 2.58 7.69 -10.85
N VAL A 74 2.01 7.91 -9.65
CA VAL A 74 0.67 7.42 -9.27
C VAL A 74 -0.06 8.54 -8.55
N ALA A 75 -1.08 9.11 -9.20
CA ALA A 75 -1.82 10.26 -8.64
C ALA A 75 -2.78 9.90 -7.51
N ASP A 76 -3.31 8.67 -7.53
CA ASP A 76 -4.26 8.14 -6.53
C ASP A 76 -4.02 6.64 -6.35
N ALA A 77 -3.43 6.27 -5.22
CA ALA A 77 -3.25 4.89 -4.76
C ALA A 77 -4.20 4.55 -3.59
N GLY A 78 -5.20 5.40 -3.34
CA GLY A 78 -6.16 5.23 -2.23
C GLY A 78 -5.51 5.35 -0.86
N ALA A 79 -5.93 4.48 0.06
CA ALA A 79 -5.39 4.35 1.42
C ALA A 79 -5.61 2.92 1.95
N PRO A 80 -4.78 2.41 2.88
CA PRO A 80 -5.01 1.12 3.52
C PRO A 80 -6.26 1.21 4.42
N GLY A 81 -7.33 0.51 4.06
CA GLY A 81 -8.61 0.57 4.78
C GLY A 81 -8.59 -0.20 6.10
N GLY A 82 -8.79 0.49 7.23
CA GLY A 82 -8.78 -0.11 8.57
C GLY A 82 -7.37 -0.43 9.07
N MET A 83 -7.26 -1.40 9.98
CA MET A 83 -6.01 -1.68 10.71
C MET A 83 -5.17 -2.77 10.03
N GLY A 84 -3.87 -2.53 9.88
CA GLY A 84 -2.86 -3.50 9.46
C GLY A 84 -3.08 -4.10 8.07
N ARG A 85 -3.56 -3.31 7.10
CA ARG A 85 -3.80 -3.78 5.73
C ARG A 85 -2.61 -3.51 4.83
N THR A 86 -2.36 -4.46 3.93
CA THR A 86 -1.41 -4.31 2.83
C THR A 86 -2.15 -3.93 1.55
N ILE A 87 -1.72 -2.84 0.91
CA ILE A 87 -2.11 -2.49 -0.46
C ILE A 87 -0.93 -2.72 -1.40
N ALA A 88 -1.24 -2.99 -2.68
CA ALA A 88 -0.26 -3.14 -3.74
C ALA A 88 -0.47 -2.04 -4.78
N ILE A 89 0.59 -1.31 -5.10
CA ILE A 89 0.60 -0.17 -6.03
C ILE A 89 1.49 -0.55 -7.20
N GLU A 90 0.92 -0.59 -8.40
CA GLU A 90 1.67 -0.92 -9.61
C GLU A 90 2.60 0.23 -10.02
N LEU A 91 3.87 -0.10 -10.28
CA LEU A 91 4.94 0.82 -10.69
C LEU A 91 5.68 0.28 -11.94
N THR A 92 5.03 -0.61 -12.71
CA THR A 92 5.61 -1.24 -13.90
C THR A 92 6.02 -0.17 -14.90
N GLY A 93 7.30 -0.17 -15.28
CA GLY A 93 7.84 0.81 -16.23
C GLY A 93 8.16 2.19 -15.64
N GLU A 94 7.67 2.49 -14.44
CA GLU A 94 7.87 3.80 -13.78
C GLU A 94 9.23 3.92 -13.08
N LEU A 95 9.84 2.80 -12.70
CA LEU A 95 11.11 2.83 -11.96
C LEU A 95 12.34 2.72 -12.87
N PRO A 96 13.38 3.56 -12.64
CA PRO A 96 14.65 3.44 -13.34
C PRO A 96 15.39 2.16 -12.92
N VAL A 97 16.11 1.56 -13.87
CA VAL A 97 16.81 0.27 -13.70
C VAL A 97 17.91 0.31 -12.63
N LEU A 98 18.47 1.48 -12.35
CA LEU A 98 19.62 1.67 -11.45
C LEU A 98 19.24 2.06 -10.01
N GLY A 99 17.95 2.03 -9.67
CA GLY A 99 17.43 2.53 -8.39
C GLY A 99 17.07 4.02 -8.44
N GLY A 100 16.41 4.49 -7.40
CA GLY A 100 15.88 5.85 -7.32
C GLY A 100 15.16 6.10 -6.01
N ARG A 101 14.63 7.32 -5.86
CA ARG A 101 13.86 7.72 -4.68
C ARG A 101 12.38 7.79 -5.01
N LEU A 102 11.58 7.28 -4.09
CA LEU A 102 10.14 7.41 -4.11
C LEU A 102 9.71 8.26 -2.93
N ARG A 103 8.64 9.03 -3.15
CA ARG A 103 7.99 9.80 -2.10
C ARG A 103 6.52 9.45 -2.06
N ILE A 104 6.01 9.37 -0.85
CA ILE A 104 4.61 9.12 -0.57
C ILE A 104 4.05 10.42 0.00
N THR A 105 2.99 10.93 -0.61
CA THR A 105 2.34 12.17 -0.16
C THR A 105 0.85 11.91 0.03
N THR A 106 0.31 12.44 1.12
CA THR A 106 -1.11 12.37 1.47
C THR A 106 -1.41 13.40 2.56
N ASN A 107 -2.67 13.80 2.69
CA ASN A 107 -3.14 14.58 3.85
C ASN A 107 -3.86 13.72 4.90
N LEU A 108 -3.77 12.40 4.76
CA LEU A 108 -4.36 11.42 5.65
C LEU A 108 -3.38 11.03 6.73
N GLU A 109 -3.91 10.76 7.91
CA GLU A 109 -3.12 10.22 9.01
C GLU A 109 -2.96 8.71 8.82
N ILE A 110 -1.83 8.32 8.25
CA ILE A 110 -1.50 6.93 7.96
C ILE A 110 -0.25 6.53 8.74
N TYR A 111 -0.36 5.42 9.45
CA TYR A 111 0.73 4.79 10.18
C TYR A 111 1.28 3.64 9.34
N TYR A 112 2.51 3.80 8.84
CA TYR A 112 3.18 2.80 8.02
C TYR A 112 3.99 1.82 8.86
N ASP A 113 3.72 0.52 8.67
CA ASP A 113 4.45 -0.56 9.34
C ASP A 113 5.54 -1.15 8.45
N ARG A 114 5.28 -1.25 7.14
CA ARG A 114 6.20 -1.88 6.19
C ARG A 114 6.00 -1.33 4.77
N LEU A 115 7.11 -1.08 4.08
CA LEU A 115 7.13 -0.77 2.67
C LEU A 115 8.20 -1.60 1.96
N PHE A 116 7.87 -2.18 0.81
CA PHE A 116 8.84 -2.88 -0.02
C PHE A 116 8.41 -2.92 -1.48
N ILE A 117 9.38 -2.98 -2.38
CA ILE A 117 9.15 -3.18 -3.80
C ILE A 117 9.40 -4.65 -4.13
N ALA A 118 8.50 -5.26 -4.90
CA ALA A 118 8.67 -6.60 -5.43
C ALA A 118 8.33 -6.64 -6.92
N ALA A 119 8.99 -7.55 -7.63
CA ALA A 119 8.69 -7.86 -9.01
C ALA A 119 7.78 -9.09 -9.06
N ASP A 120 6.69 -9.02 -9.81
CA ASP A 120 5.95 -10.22 -10.17
C ASP A 120 6.80 -11.05 -11.15
N ARG A 121 6.98 -12.33 -10.81
CA ARG A 121 7.71 -13.31 -11.63
C ARG A 121 6.75 -14.26 -12.34
N GLY A 122 5.44 -14.01 -12.24
CA GLY A 122 4.38 -14.90 -12.67
C GLY A 122 4.36 -16.19 -11.86
N THR A 123 3.55 -17.14 -12.34
CA THR A 123 3.36 -18.44 -11.72
C THR A 123 4.18 -19.55 -12.39
N ASN A 124 5.15 -19.19 -13.23
CA ASN A 124 6.01 -20.16 -13.90
C ASN A 124 6.81 -20.97 -12.86
N GLY A 125 6.59 -22.29 -12.84
CA GLY A 125 7.19 -23.19 -11.84
C GLY A 125 6.45 -23.25 -10.50
N LEU A 126 5.33 -22.53 -10.34
CA LEU A 126 4.43 -22.69 -9.20
C LEU A 126 3.61 -23.98 -9.35
N ALA A 127 3.85 -24.94 -8.45
CA ALA A 127 3.03 -26.14 -8.37
C ALA A 127 1.89 -25.92 -7.36
N ILE A 128 0.65 -25.82 -7.85
CA ILE A 128 -0.53 -25.75 -6.99
C ILE A 128 -0.97 -27.18 -6.66
N THR A 129 -0.90 -27.55 -5.38
CA THR A 129 -1.41 -28.83 -4.89
C THR A 129 -2.73 -28.60 -4.17
N SER A 130 -3.82 -29.08 -4.74
CA SER A 130 -5.11 -29.06 -4.06
C SER A 130 -5.15 -30.19 -3.03
N VAL A 131 -5.54 -29.86 -1.80
CA VAL A 131 -5.74 -30.83 -0.73
C VAL A 131 -7.25 -30.99 -0.52
N PRO A 132 -7.80 -32.22 -0.50
CA PRO A 132 -9.22 -32.41 -0.26
C PRO A 132 -9.59 -31.90 1.14
N MET A 133 -10.69 -31.14 1.22
CA MET A 133 -11.26 -30.73 2.51
C MET A 133 -11.70 -31.98 3.29
N ALA A 134 -11.03 -32.27 4.40
CA ALA A 134 -11.33 -33.45 5.22
C ALA A 134 -12.61 -33.29 6.05
N SER A 135 -12.83 -32.10 6.61
CA SER A 135 -14.03 -31.72 7.35
C SER A 135 -14.13 -30.20 7.43
N ALA A 136 -15.33 -29.67 7.67
CA ALA A 136 -15.56 -28.26 7.97
C ALA A 136 -16.69 -28.13 9.00
N ASP A 137 -16.46 -27.33 10.04
CA ASP A 137 -17.47 -26.99 11.04
C ASP A 137 -18.11 -25.65 10.66
N ALA A 138 -19.29 -25.69 10.04
CA ALA A 138 -20.12 -24.52 9.84
C ALA A 138 -21.08 -24.37 11.02
N ARG A 139 -21.00 -23.25 11.75
CA ARG A 139 -21.91 -22.94 12.87
C ARG A 139 -22.62 -21.63 12.62
N ARG A 140 -23.92 -21.61 12.89
CA ARG A 140 -24.69 -20.37 12.97
C ARG A 140 -24.32 -19.68 14.29
N LEU A 141 -23.50 -18.63 14.21
CA LEU A 141 -23.06 -17.87 15.40
C LEU A 141 -24.18 -16.99 16.01
N GLY A 142 -25.34 -16.90 15.35
CA GLY A 142 -26.43 -16.01 15.77
C GLY A 142 -26.09 -14.54 15.53
N PHE A 143 -26.88 -13.65 16.13
CA PHE A 143 -26.56 -12.22 16.17
C PHE A 143 -25.90 -11.93 17.54
N PRO A 144 -24.77 -11.22 17.59
CA PRO A 144 -24.23 -10.76 18.86
C PRO A 144 -25.29 -9.90 19.55
N MET A 145 -25.60 -10.23 20.81
CA MET A 145 -26.46 -9.38 21.62
C MET A 145 -25.64 -8.19 22.13
N GLU A 146 -26.28 -7.04 22.22
CA GLU A 146 -25.71 -5.90 22.90
C GLU A 146 -25.39 -6.28 24.36
N TYR A 147 -24.15 -6.03 24.78
CA TYR A 147 -23.75 -6.20 26.17
C TYR A 147 -23.71 -4.81 26.80
N SER A 148 -24.66 -4.54 27.70
CA SER A 148 -24.59 -3.37 28.55
C SER A 148 -24.04 -3.75 29.94
N PRO A 149 -23.00 -3.08 30.45
CA PRO A 149 -22.47 -3.30 31.79
C PRO A 149 -23.51 -3.10 32.91
N ASP A 150 -24.59 -2.37 32.65
CA ASP A 150 -25.68 -2.11 33.61
C ASP A 150 -26.86 -3.10 33.52
N GLY A 151 -26.79 -4.06 32.59
CA GLY A 151 -27.82 -5.08 32.40
C GLY A 151 -29.14 -4.56 31.82
N ARG A 152 -29.16 -3.37 31.22
CA ARG A 152 -30.32 -2.78 30.52
C ARG A 152 -30.11 -2.63 29.03
#